data_AF-A0A3R6YXL1-F1
#
_entry.id   AF-A0A3R6YXL1-F1
#
_cell.length_a   1.000
_cell.length_b   1.000
_cell.length_c   1.000
_cell.angle_alpha   90.00
_cell.angle_beta   90.00
_cell.angle_gamma   90.00
#
_symmetry.space_group_name_H-M   'P 1'
#
loop_
_entity.id
_entity.type
_entity.pdbx_description
1 polymer ?
#
loop_
_entity_poly.entity_id
_entity_poly.type
_entity_poly.pdbx_seq_one_letter_code
_entity_poly.pdbx_strand_id
1 'polypeptide(L)' 'MYIINKKPLTANIIWDKEKGCQLCKFVNGRFETNDTELAEKLRDMGYEISGEPDEEKKSDEETPEPDVQTKGRTRKGK' A
#
# COMPACT_ATOMS: atom_id res chain seq x y z
N MET A 1 -3.68 0.64 -7.68
CA MET A 1 -2.67 -0.20 -7.02
C MET A 1 -2.52 -1.50 -7.81
N TYR A 2 -1.30 -1.85 -8.21
CA TYR A 2 -1.03 -3.08 -8.94
C TYR A 2 -0.77 -4.22 -7.96
N ILE A 3 -1.39 -5.36 -8.23
CA ILE A 3 -1.17 -6.60 -7.50
C ILE A 3 -0.51 -7.57 -8.48
N ILE A 4 0.70 -8.00 -8.19
CA ILE A 4 1.43 -9.00 -8.96
C ILE A 4 1.35 -10.34 -8.26
N ASN A 5 0.82 -11.35 -8.95
CA ASN A 5 0.81 -12.74 -8.51
C ASN A 5 2.12 -13.42 -8.91
N LYS A 6 2.73 -14.07 -7.93
CA LYS A 6 3.96 -14.83 -8.09
C LYS A 6 3.69 -16.13 -8.84
N LYS A 7 4.59 -16.47 -9.76
CA LYS A 7 4.61 -17.81 -10.38
C LYS A 7 4.86 -18.90 -9.32
N PRO A 8 4.24 -20.09 -9.47
CA PRO A 8 4.63 -21.24 -8.68
C PRO A 8 6.12 -21.56 -8.95
N LEU A 9 6.85 -21.98 -7.91
CA LEU A 9 8.28 -22.37 -7.96
C LEU A 9 9.31 -21.24 -8.17
N THR A 10 8.92 -19.96 -8.23
CA THR A 10 9.91 -18.85 -8.25
C THR A 10 10.31 -18.40 -6.85
N ALA A 11 11.29 -17.50 -6.73
CA ALA A 11 11.67 -16.91 -5.44
C ALA A 11 10.64 -15.86 -4.98
N ASN A 12 10.53 -15.65 -3.67
CA ASN A 12 9.68 -14.59 -3.13
C ASN A 12 10.30 -13.20 -3.27
N ILE A 13 11.58 -13.07 -3.62
CA ILE A 13 12.29 -11.80 -3.71
C ILE A 13 12.84 -11.65 -5.12
N ILE A 14 12.53 -10.53 -5.77
CA ILE A 14 13.12 -10.11 -7.03
C ILE A 14 14.20 -9.08 -6.72
N TRP A 15 15.36 -9.27 -7.32
CA TRP A 15 16.52 -8.39 -7.20
C TRP A 15 16.66 -7.55 -8.47
N ASP A 16 16.89 -6.26 -8.31
CA ASP A 16 17.21 -5.38 -9.42
C ASP A 16 18.71 -5.45 -9.71
N LYS A 17 19.07 -5.92 -10.91
CA LYS A 17 20.47 -6.00 -11.32
C LYS A 17 21.10 -4.62 -11.55
N GLU A 18 20.29 -3.62 -11.90
CA GLU A 18 20.79 -2.29 -12.28
C GLU A 18 21.17 -1.48 -11.04
N LYS A 19 20.34 -1.55 -10.00
CA LYS A 19 20.57 -0.86 -8.73
C LYS A 19 21.26 -1.72 -7.67
N GLY A 20 21.40 -3.03 -7.90
CA GLY A 20 21.99 -3.97 -6.95
C GLY A 20 21.20 -4.09 -5.64
N CYS A 21 19.92 -3.72 -5.64
CA CYS A 21 19.07 -3.72 -4.46
C CYS A 21 17.83 -4.59 -4.67
N GLN A 22 17.13 -4.88 -3.56
CA GLN A 22 15.88 -5.61 -3.61
C GLN A 22 14.84 -4.80 -4.40
N LEU A 23 14.38 -5.34 -5.52
CA LEU A 23 13.35 -4.73 -6.35
C LEU A 23 11.97 -4.89 -5.70
N CYS A 24 11.58 -6.15 -5.45
CA CYS A 24 10.25 -6.50 -4.97
C CYS A 24 10.31 -7.71 -4.05
N LYS A 25 9.39 -7.78 -3.08
CA LYS A 25 9.20 -8.98 -2.26
C LYS A 25 7.73 -9.38 -2.29
N PHE A 26 7.48 -10.57 -2.82
CA PHE A 26 6.20 -11.24 -2.71
C PHE A 26 5.95 -11.67 -1.27
N VAL A 27 4.87 -11.15 -0.71
CA VAL A 27 4.32 -11.57 0.57
C VAL A 27 3.20 -12.56 0.28
N ASN A 28 3.35 -13.79 0.75
CA ASN A 28 2.36 -14.84 0.53
C ASN A 28 2.04 -15.13 -0.96
N GLY A 29 3.03 -14.95 -1.84
CA GLY A 29 2.86 -15.10 -3.29
C GLY A 29 2.24 -13.90 -4.00
N ARG A 30 2.04 -12.77 -3.30
CA ARG A 30 1.44 -11.54 -3.82
C ARG A 30 2.37 -10.36 -3.59
N PHE A 31 2.53 -9.49 -4.57
CA PHE A 31 3.33 -8.28 -4.45
C PHE A 31 2.48 -7.08 -4.84
N GLU A 32 2.38 -6.12 -3.93
CA GLU A 32 1.57 -4.93 -4.13
C GLU A 32 2.49 -3.74 -4.40
N THR A 33 2.27 -3.05 -5.52
CA THR A 33 3.05 -1.87 -5.91
C THR A 33 2.16 -0.82 -6.55
N ASN A 34 2.53 0.46 -6.44
CA ASN A 34 1.90 1.55 -7.17
C ASN A 34 2.75 2.01 -8.36
N ASP A 35 3.97 1.47 -8.50
CA ASP A 35 4.86 1.80 -9.60
C ASP A 35 4.46 1.08 -10.88
N THR A 36 3.91 1.83 -11.83
CA THR A 36 3.52 1.32 -13.15
C THR A 36 4.70 0.71 -13.89
N GLU A 37 5.85 1.38 -13.93
CA GLU A 37 7.05 0.85 -14.63
C GLU A 37 7.47 -0.51 -14.07
N LEU A 38 7.32 -0.69 -12.77
CA LEU A 38 7.67 -1.90 -12.05
C LEU A 38 6.69 -3.02 -12.34
N ALA A 39 5.39 -2.70 -12.36
CA ALA A 39 4.35 -3.60 -12.84
C ALA A 39 4.62 -4.00 -14.30
N GLU A 40 4.86 -3.07 -15.22
CA GLU A 40 5.14 -3.40 -16.63
C GLU A 40 6.37 -4.29 -16.80
N LYS A 41 7.46 -4.03 -16.06
CA LYS A 41 8.66 -4.89 -16.03
C LYS A 41 8.33 -6.31 -15.55
N LEU A 42 7.47 -6.44 -14.55
CA LEU A 42 7.00 -7.73 -14.05
C LEU A 42 6.12 -8.45 -15.08
N ARG A 43 5.24 -7.73 -15.77
CA ARG A 43 4.41 -8.26 -16.86
C ARG A 43 5.27 -8.78 -18.01
N ASP A 44 6.32 -8.05 -18.37
CA ASP A 44 7.27 -8.43 -19.41
C ASP A 44 8.08 -9.67 -19.03
N MET A 45 8.47 -9.80 -17.75
CA MET A 45 9.00 -11.05 -17.18
C MET A 45 7.95 -12.19 -17.09
N GLY A 46 6.71 -11.94 -17.51
CA GLY A 46 5.61 -12.88 -17.57
C GLY A 46 4.92 -13.15 -16.24
N TYR A 47 5.06 -12.28 -15.24
CA TYR A 47 4.25 -12.35 -14.02
C TYR A 47 2.82 -11.89 -14.30
N GLU A 48 1.88 -12.44 -13.55
CA GLU A 48 0.47 -12.08 -13.68
C GLU A 48 0.18 -10.83 -12.84
N ILE A 49 -0.43 -9.82 -13.46
CA ILE A 49 -0.78 -8.55 -12.80
C ILE A 49 -2.29 -8.46 -12.73
N SER A 50 -2.82 -8.52 -11.53
CA SER A 50 -4.25 -8.49 -11.20
C SER A 50 -4.57 -7.21 -10.46
N GLY A 51 -4.43 -6.05 -11.10
CA GLY A 51 -4.84 -4.78 -10.50
C GLY A 51 -4.91 -3.67 -11.53
N GLU A 52 -6.11 -3.15 -11.76
CA GLU A 52 -6.27 -1.82 -12.31
C GLU A 52 -5.97 -0.80 -11.20
N PRO A 53 -5.45 0.40 -11.53
CA PRO A 53 -5.44 1.50 -10.58
C PRO A 53 -6.88 1.92 -10.32
N ASP A 54 -7.58 1.13 -9.52
CA ASP A 54 -8.83 1.54 -8.94
C ASP A 54 -8.51 2.77 -8.09
N GLU A 55 -9.00 3.92 -8.53
CA GLU A 55 -8.82 5.23 -7.91
C GLU A 55 -9.60 5.33 -6.58
N GLU A 56 -10.06 4.20 -6.05
CA GLU A 56 -10.87 4.10 -4.84
C GLU A 56 -10.06 3.40 -3.73
N LYS A 57 -9.31 4.22 -2.98
CA LYS A 57 -9.22 4.17 -1.51
C LYS A 57 -8.21 5.19 -1.02
N LYS A 58 -8.66 6.44 -0.95
CA LYS A 58 -8.37 7.20 0.26
C LYS A 58 -8.97 6.40 1.42
N SER A 59 -8.12 5.84 2.28
CA SER A 59 -8.50 5.53 3.66
C SER A 59 -9.18 6.79 4.23
N ASP A 60 -10.38 6.72 4.80
CA ASP A 60 -10.65 6.09 6.09
C ASP A 60 -9.55 6.42 7.11
N GLU A 61 -9.36 7.71 7.35
CA GLU A 61 -8.71 8.24 8.54
C GLU A 61 -9.70 9.19 9.22
N GLU A 62 -10.59 8.64 10.05
CA GLU A 62 -10.95 9.24 11.34
C GLU A 62 -11.93 8.34 12.09
N THR A 63 -11.41 7.56 13.04
CA THR A 63 -12.17 7.26 14.26
C THR A 63 -11.20 7.25 15.43
N PRO A 64 -11.62 7.61 16.66
CA PRO A 64 -12.49 8.72 17.06
C PRO A 64 -11.92 9.46 18.29
N GLU A 65 -11.95 10.79 18.37
CA GLU A 65 -11.91 11.48 19.68
C GLU A 65 -12.90 12.64 19.71
N PRO A 66 -14.04 12.54 20.44
CA PRO A 66 -14.84 13.71 20.74
C PRO A 66 -14.04 14.56 21.74
N ASP A 67 -13.54 15.71 21.27
CA ASP A 67 -13.02 16.75 22.14
C ASP A 67 -14.09 17.10 23.18
N VAL A 68 -13.90 16.58 24.40
CA VAL A 68 -14.68 16.94 25.57
C VAL A 68 -14.43 18.41 25.80
N GLN A 69 -15.35 19.23 25.29
CA GLN A 69 -15.43 20.64 25.55
C GLN A 69 -15.69 20.85 27.04
N THR A 70 -14.61 20.89 27.83
CA THR A 70 -14.63 21.35 29.23
C THR A 70 -14.95 22.83 29.25
N LYS A 71 -16.23 23.20 29.15
CA LYS A 71 -16.73 24.52 29.56
C LYS A 71 -17.05 24.49 31.04
N GLY A 72 -15.99 24.39 31.84
CA GLY A 72 -16.02 24.77 33.23
C GLY A 72 -15.75 26.26 33.37
N ARG A 73 -16.64 26.94 34.11
CA ARG A 73 -16.40 28.17 34.88
C ARG A 73 -16.69 29.51 34.19
N THR A 74 -17.94 29.94 34.24
CA THR A 74 -18.27 31.30 34.71
C THR A 74 -18.92 31.20 36.09
N ARG A 75 -18.20 31.68 37.10
CA ARG A 75 -18.67 31.77 38.49
C ARG A 75 -19.65 32.94 38.63
N LYS A 76 -20.74 32.68 39.35
CA LYS A 76 -21.70 33.65 39.89
C LYS A 76 -21.02 34.81 40.63
N GLY A 77 -21.54 36.02 40.39
CA GLY A 77 -22.06 36.96 41.39
C GLY A 77 -21.11 37.60 42.41
N LYS A 78 -21.10 38.93 42.43
CA LYS A 78 -21.57 39.74 43.57
C LYS A 78 -21.84 41.16 43.10
#